data_AF-A0A8S2KV14-F1
#
_entry.id   AF-A0A8S2KV14-F1
#
_cell.length_a   1.000
_cell.length_b   1.000
_cell.length_c   1.000
_cell.angle_alpha   90.00
_cell.angle_beta   90.00
_cell.angle_gamma   90.00
#
_symmetry.space_group_name_H-M   'P 1'
#
loop_
_entity.id
_entity.type
_entity.pdbx_description
1 polymer ?
#
loop_
_entity_poly.entity_id
_entity_poly.type
_entity_poly.pdbx_seq_one_letter_code
_entity_poly.pdbx_strand_id
1 'polypeptide(L)'
;KLYTSLDEILPDTDVLYMTRIQKERFTSETEYEKVCDLYKITPKFMRKAKKHGKMIVMHPLPRLDEVSTAFDIDPRAAYFRQAENGLYIRMAILTILLSK
;
A
#
# COMPACT_ATOMS: atom_id res chain seq x y z
N LYS A 1 10.10 -11.04 11.52
CA LYS A 1 10.46 -12.02 10.48
C LYS A 1 10.68 -11.26 9.18
N LEU A 2 11.69 -11.62 8.40
CA LEU A 2 11.94 -11.03 7.08
C LEU A 2 11.46 -12.01 6.02
N TYR A 3 10.84 -11.49 4.96
CA TYR A 3 10.31 -12.26 3.85
C TYR A 3 10.77 -11.63 2.54
N THR A 4 11.05 -12.46 1.55
CA THR A 4 11.49 -12.02 0.21
C THR A 4 10.40 -12.18 -0.85
N SER A 5 9.24 -12.74 -0.47
CA SER A 5 8.12 -12.97 -1.37
C SER A 5 6.81 -12.58 -0.70
N LEU A 6 5.97 -11.83 -1.43
CA LEU A 6 4.63 -11.51 -0.98
C LEU A 6 3.73 -12.76 -0.92
N ASP A 7 3.99 -13.77 -1.77
CA ASP A 7 3.17 -14.99 -1.84
C ASP A 7 3.15 -15.77 -0.53
N GLU A 8 4.25 -15.74 0.21
CA GLU A 8 4.39 -16.47 1.48
C GLU A 8 3.58 -15.82 2.61
N ILE A 9 3.36 -14.51 2.54
CA ILE A 9 2.76 -13.74 3.66
C ILE A 9 1.30 -13.37 3.42
N LEU A 10 0.86 -13.27 2.16
CA LEU A 10 -0.49 -12.82 1.82
C LEU A 10 -1.62 -13.63 2.48
N PRO A 11 -1.53 -14.97 2.61
CA PRO A 11 -2.58 -15.76 3.25
C PRO A 11 -2.80 -15.43 4.73
N ASP A 12 -1.76 -14.94 5.42
CA ASP A 12 -1.76 -14.67 6.86
C ASP A 12 -1.82 -13.17 7.20
N THR A 13 -1.75 -12.29 6.20
CA THR A 13 -1.68 -10.84 6.38
C THR A 13 -3.07 -10.20 6.51
N ASP A 14 -3.34 -9.53 7.63
CA ASP A 14 -4.56 -8.72 7.83
C ASP A 14 -4.40 -7.28 7.32
N VAL A 15 -3.20 -6.70 7.41
CA VAL A 15 -2.92 -5.35 6.88
C VAL A 15 -1.65 -5.41 6.05
N LEU A 16 -1.79 -5.19 4.74
CA LEU A 16 -0.66 -5.04 3.83
C LEU A 16 -0.39 -3.55 3.62
N TYR A 17 0.72 -3.05 4.16
CA TYR A 17 1.13 -1.66 3.97
C TYR A 17 2.18 -1.57 2.86
N MET A 18 1.78 -1.01 1.73
CA MET A 18 2.62 -0.84 0.54
C MET A 18 3.34 0.51 0.57
N THR A 19 4.54 0.57 -0.01
CA THR A 19 5.30 1.80 -0.19
C THR A 19 5.71 1.98 -1.65
N ARG A 20 5.79 3.23 -2.12
CA ARG A 20 6.30 3.56 -3.44
C ARG A 20 7.74 3.09 -3.62
N ILE A 21 8.03 2.42 -4.73
CA ILE A 21 9.39 2.13 -5.17
C ILE A 21 9.92 3.41 -5.83
N GLN A 22 10.78 4.12 -5.11
CA GLN A 22 11.25 5.45 -5.49
C GLN A 22 12.40 5.33 -6.50
N LYS A 23 12.10 5.50 -7.79
CA LYS A 23 13.09 5.48 -8.89
C LYS A 23 14.26 6.42 -8.63
N GLU A 24 13.99 7.57 -8.00
CA GLU A 24 14.98 8.58 -7.62
C GLU A 24 16.03 8.12 -6.60
N ARG A 25 15.86 6.95 -5.96
CA ARG A 25 16.82 6.39 -5.00
C ARG A 25 17.79 5.38 -5.60
N PHE A 26 17.65 5.05 -6.89
CA PHE A 26 18.50 4.07 -7.55
C PHE A 26 19.67 4.75 -8.26
N THR A 27 20.81 4.06 -8.31
CA THR A 27 22.02 4.57 -8.99
C THR A 27 21.93 4.45 -10.50
N SER A 28 21.10 3.52 -11.00
CA SER A 28 20.82 3.31 -12.41
C SER A 28 19.39 2.85 -12.63
N GLU A 29 18.86 3.10 -13.84
CA GLU A 29 17.53 2.65 -14.24
C GLU A 29 17.41 1.12 -14.28
N THR A 30 18.49 0.43 -14.67
CA THR A 30 18.53 -1.04 -14.72
C THR A 30 18.41 -1.69 -13.34
N GLU A 31 18.91 -1.05 -12.29
CA GLU A 31 18.71 -1.55 -10.92
C GLU A 31 17.26 -1.40 -10.47
N TYR A 32 16.62 -0.28 -10.82
CA TYR A 32 15.21 -0.03 -10.55
C TYR A 32 14.31 -1.07 -11.24
N GLU A 33 14.53 -1.32 -12.53
CA GLU A 33 13.76 -2.28 -13.32
C GLU A 33 13.79 -3.71 -12.76
N LYS A 34 14.90 -4.10 -12.13
CA LYS A 34 15.03 -5.43 -11.49
C LYS A 34 14.11 -5.61 -10.28
N VAL A 35 13.69 -4.52 -9.63
CA VAL A 35 12.93 -4.58 -8.36
C VAL A 35 11.52 -4.02 -8.44
N CYS A 36 11.23 -3.12 -9.39
CA CYS A 36 9.94 -2.45 -9.47
C CYS A 36 8.77 -3.43 -9.65
N ASP A 37 9.00 -4.54 -10.36
CA ASP A 37 7.97 -5.54 -10.64
C ASP A 37 7.82 -6.62 -9.56
N LEU A 38 8.82 -6.78 -8.67
CA LEU A 38 8.83 -7.86 -7.67
C LEU A 38 7.70 -7.73 -6.63
N TYR A 39 7.28 -6.49 -6.34
CA TYR A 39 6.33 -6.19 -5.27
C TYR A 39 5.02 -5.59 -5.79
N LYS A 40 4.67 -5.85 -7.05
CA LYS A 40 3.48 -5.28 -7.69
C LYS A 40 2.19 -5.97 -7.26
N ILE A 41 1.25 -5.20 -6.72
CA ILE A 41 -0.09 -5.67 -6.39
C ILE A 41 -1.01 -5.58 -7.61
N THR A 42 -1.61 -6.71 -7.95
CA THR A 42 -2.62 -6.83 -9.01
C THR A 42 -3.84 -7.60 -8.50
N PRO A 43 -5.03 -7.45 -9.12
CA PRO A 43 -6.19 -8.27 -8.76
C PRO A 43 -5.91 -9.78 -8.84
N LYS A 44 -5.10 -10.21 -9.81
CA LYS A 44 -4.65 -11.61 -9.97
C LYS A 44 -3.87 -12.09 -8.73
N PHE A 45 -2.94 -11.26 -8.26
CA PHE A 45 -2.08 -11.57 -7.12
C PHE A 45 -2.88 -11.64 -5.82
N MET A 46 -3.82 -10.71 -5.65
CA MET A 46 -4.68 -10.61 -4.47
C MET A 46 -5.70 -11.74 -4.32
N ARG A 47 -5.78 -12.69 -5.27
CA ARG A 47 -6.58 -13.92 -5.09
C ARG A 47 -6.01 -14.87 -4.04
N LYS A 48 -4.69 -14.79 -3.78
CA LYS A 48 -4.01 -15.61 -2.76
C LYS A 48 -4.16 -15.06 -1.35
N ALA A 49 -4.56 -13.79 -1.25
CA ALA A 49 -4.69 -13.09 0.02
C ALA A 49 -6.01 -13.41 0.72
N LYS A 50 -6.10 -13.08 2.00
CA LYS A 50 -7.36 -13.17 2.76
C LYS A 50 -8.50 -12.45 2.01
N LYS A 51 -9.72 -12.97 2.16
CA LYS A 51 -10.92 -12.34 1.56
C LYS A 51 -11.21 -10.99 2.22
N HIS A 52 -12.02 -10.18 1.54
CA HIS A 52 -12.57 -8.95 2.09
C HIS A 52 -13.20 -9.16 3.48
N GLY A 53 -13.08 -8.15 4.36
CA GLY A 53 -13.52 -8.21 5.75
C GLY A 53 -12.52 -8.86 6.71
N LYS A 54 -11.46 -9.47 6.18
CA LYS A 54 -10.34 -10.02 6.97
C LYS A 54 -8.99 -9.40 6.63
N MET A 55 -8.91 -8.60 5.57
CA MET A 55 -7.71 -7.82 5.28
C MET A 55 -7.99 -6.50 4.59
N ILE A 56 -7.02 -5.59 4.67
CA ILE A 56 -6.96 -4.35 3.91
C ILE A 56 -5.56 -4.11 3.32
N VAL A 57 -5.50 -3.33 2.24
CA VAL A 57 -4.27 -2.83 1.63
C VAL A 57 -4.20 -1.31 1.82
N MET A 58 -3.11 -0.85 2.41
CA MET A 58 -2.82 0.56 2.69
C MET A 58 -1.63 1.03 1.85
N HIS A 59 -1.60 2.32 1.54
CA HIS A 59 -0.52 2.95 0.78
C HIS A 59 -0.50 4.46 1.07
N PRO A 60 0.66 5.07 1.38
CA PRO A 60 0.73 6.48 1.76
C PRO A 60 0.51 7.47 0.61
N LEU A 61 0.60 6.99 -0.63
CA LEU A 61 0.54 7.80 -1.87
C LEU A 61 1.69 8.83 -1.97
N PRO A 62 1.96 9.39 -3.18
CA PRO A 62 1.49 8.93 -4.48
C PRO A 62 2.00 7.53 -4.79
N ARG A 63 1.22 6.75 -5.54
CA ARG A 63 1.66 5.44 -6.05
C ARG A 63 2.12 5.53 -7.49
N LEU A 64 3.00 4.63 -7.90
CA LEU A 64 3.31 4.34 -9.30
C LEU A 64 2.67 2.99 -9.68
N ASP A 65 3.46 2.10 -10.26
CA ASP A 65 3.05 0.79 -10.74
C ASP A 65 2.99 -0.27 -9.64
N GLU A 66 3.45 0.00 -8.41
CA GLU A 66 3.46 -0.95 -7.32
C GLU A 66 2.06 -1.40 -6.87
N VAL A 67 1.02 -0.60 -7.15
CA VAL A 67 -0.39 -1.00 -6.98
C VAL A 67 -1.14 -0.69 -8.26
N SER A 68 -1.58 -1.74 -8.96
CA SER A 68 -2.37 -1.61 -10.18
C SER A 68 -3.67 -0.83 -9.95
N THR A 69 -4.00 0.09 -10.85
CA THR A 69 -5.28 0.83 -10.85
C THR A 69 -6.49 -0.11 -10.94
N ALA A 70 -6.35 -1.28 -11.59
CA ALA A 70 -7.39 -2.30 -11.63
C ALA A 70 -7.75 -2.86 -10.24
N PHE A 71 -6.89 -2.67 -9.24
CA PHE A 71 -7.15 -3.06 -7.85
C PHE A 71 -8.01 -2.03 -7.09
N ASP A 72 -8.23 -0.83 -7.62
CA ASP A 72 -8.99 0.23 -6.93
C ASP A 72 -10.43 -0.13 -6.61
N ILE A 73 -11.04 -0.97 -7.45
CA ILE A 73 -12.41 -1.44 -7.26
C ILE A 73 -12.48 -2.61 -6.26
N ASP A 74 -11.35 -3.17 -5.84
CA ASP A 74 -11.33 -4.22 -4.82
C ASP A 74 -11.66 -3.59 -3.47
N PRO A 75 -12.63 -4.12 -2.72
CA PRO A 75 -13.05 -3.50 -1.46
C PRO A 75 -11.96 -3.57 -0.37
N ARG A 76 -10.88 -4.34 -0.58
CA ARG A 76 -9.69 -4.33 0.29
C ARG A 76 -8.81 -3.10 0.09
N ALA A 77 -8.95 -2.35 -1.01
CA ALA A 77 -8.20 -1.13 -1.29
C ALA A 77 -8.58 0.00 -0.31
N ALA A 78 -7.81 0.18 0.76
CA ALA A 78 -8.10 1.14 1.82
C ALA A 78 -7.36 2.48 1.66
N TYR A 79 -6.43 2.60 0.72
CA TYR A 79 -5.56 3.78 0.58
C TYR A 79 -6.29 5.08 0.25
N PHE A 80 -7.44 5.04 -0.43
CA PHE A 80 -8.25 6.26 -0.63
C PHE A 80 -8.93 6.72 0.67
N ARG A 81 -9.57 5.80 1.40
CA ARG A 81 -10.12 6.07 2.73
C ARG A 81 -9.03 6.51 3.71
N GLN A 82 -7.83 5.94 3.62
CA GLN A 82 -6.66 6.35 4.39
C GLN A 82 -6.28 7.81 4.13
N ALA A 83 -6.27 8.24 2.86
CA ALA A 83 -5.95 9.62 2.50
C ALA A 83 -7.00 10.60 3.05
N GLU A 84 -8.30 10.25 2.94
CA GLU A 84 -9.42 10.99 3.54
C GLU A 84 -9.26 11.09 5.06
N ASN A 85 -8.94 9.98 5.74
CA ASN A 85 -8.67 9.97 7.18
C ASN A 85 -7.53 10.91 7.58
N GLY A 86 -6.60 11.21 6.68
CA GLY A 86 -5.56 12.21 6.88
C GLY A 86 -6.11 13.63 7.12
N LEU A 87 -7.27 13.99 6.55
CA LEU A 87 -7.96 15.26 6.85
C LEU A 87 -8.42 15.29 8.31
N TYR A 88 -9.19 14.27 8.72
CA TYR A 88 -9.77 14.20 10.06
C TYR A 88 -8.71 14.14 11.16
N ILE A 89 -7.65 13.37 10.95
CA ILE A 89 -6.55 13.26 11.93
C ILE A 89 -5.81 14.59 12.06
N ARG A 90 -5.56 15.32 10.97
CA ARG A 90 -4.96 16.65 11.04
C ARG A 90 -5.84 17.64 11.79
N MET A 91 -7.15 17.66 11.51
CA MET A 91 -8.10 18.49 12.24
C MET A 91 -8.06 18.19 13.73
N ALA A 92 -8.15 16.91 14.11
CA ALA A 92 -8.12 16.49 15.52
C ALA A 92 -6.81 16.90 16.21
N ILE A 93 -5.66 16.68 15.58
CA ILE A 93 -4.34 17.07 16.12
C ILE A 93 -4.28 18.59 16.30
N LEU A 94 -4.69 19.38 15.30
CA LEU A 94 -4.68 20.84 15.40
C LEU A 94 -5.63 21.35 16.48
N THR A 95 -6.83 20.78 16.62
CA THR A 95 -7.76 21.12 17.70
C THR A 95 -7.13 20.84 19.07
N ILE A 96 -6.52 19.67 19.28
CA ILE A 96 -5.87 19.34 20.56
C ILE A 96 -4.74 20.33 20.91
N LEU A 97 -3.98 20.78 19.90
CA LEU A 97 -2.83 21.66 20.11
C LEU A 97 -3.22 23.14 20.28
N LEU A 98 -4.28 23.60 19.59
CA LEU A 98 -4.61 25.03 19.49
C LEU A 98 -5.86 25.43 20.28
N SER A 99 -6.73 24.49 20.67
CA SER A 99 -7.89 24.78 21.51
C SER A 99 -7.46 24.84 22.98
N LYS A 100 -6.87 25.97 23.36
CA LYS A 100 -6.76 26.45 24.75
C LYS A 100 -7.58 27.72 24.89
#